data_AF-A0A6C1N6K5-F1
#
_entry.id   AF-A0A6C1N6K5-F1
#
_cell.length_a   1.000
_cell.length_b   1.000
_cell.length_c   1.000
_cell.angle_alpha   90.00
_cell.angle_beta   90.00
_cell.angle_gamma   90.00
#
_symmetry.space_group_name_H-M   'P 1'
#
loop_
_entity.id
_entity.type
_entity.pdbx_description
1 polymer ?
#
loop_
_entity_poly.entity_id
_entity_poly.type
_entity_poly.pdbx_seq_one_letter_code
_entity_poly.pdbx_strand_id
1 'polypeptide(L)' 'MYQDTVVNAPATAAPGRADRLVNSQCSRTLAQRWQCSLHEHHTAGHALPQDDPDWVVMQIKPWGEQALKP' A
#
# COMPACT_ATOMS: atom_id res chain seq x y z
N MET A 1 -3.42 -26.82 10.00
CA MET A 1 -2.25 -25.92 10.01
C MET A 1 -2.40 -25.00 8.81
N TYR A 2 -2.89 -23.78 9.02
CA TYR A 2 -2.93 -22.79 7.94
C TYR A 2 -1.48 -22.41 7.64
N GLN A 3 -0.98 -22.82 6.48
CA GLN A 3 0.29 -22.34 5.99
C GLN A 3 0.12 -20.84 5.79
N ASP A 4 0.95 -20.04 6.47
CA ASP A 4 1.07 -18.61 6.22
C ASP A 4 1.47 -18.43 4.75
N THR A 5 0.49 -18.18 3.89
CA THR A 5 0.73 -17.86 2.48
C THR A 5 1.54 -16.58 2.46
N VAL A 6 2.85 -16.73 2.28
CA VAL A 6 3.75 -15.60 2.06
C VAL A 6 3.27 -14.92 0.77
N VAL A 7 2.85 -13.66 0.87
CA VAL A 7 2.46 -12.87 -0.30
C VAL A 7 3.74 -12.61 -1.08
N ASN A 8 4.03 -13.46 -2.07
CA ASN A 8 5.28 -13.42 -2.84
C ASN A 8 5.21 -12.43 -4.03
N ALA A 9 4.35 -11.42 -3.91
CA ALA A 9 4.26 -10.28 -4.80
C ALA A 9 4.67 -9.04 -4.00
N PRO A 10 5.24 -8.00 -4.65
CA PRO A 10 5.45 -6.72 -3.97
C PRO A 10 4.09 -6.18 -3.53
N ALA A 11 3.69 -6.45 -2.29
CA ALA A 11 2.51 -5.88 -1.69
C ALA A 11 2.89 -4.51 -1.14
N THR A 12 2.16 -3.47 -1.53
CA THR A 12 2.28 -2.13 -0.97
C THR A 12 0.93 -1.71 -0.45
N ALA A 13 0.90 -1.36 0.83
CA ALA A 13 -0.23 -0.67 1.41
C ALA A 13 -0.02 0.84 1.26
N ALA A 14 -1.10 1.53 0.89
CA ALA A 14 -1.13 2.98 0.76
C ALA A 14 -2.34 3.57 1.49
N PRO A 15 -2.28 3.77 2.83
CA PRO A 15 -3.35 4.42 3.57
C PRO A 15 -3.21 5.95 3.53
N GLY A 16 -4.35 6.64 3.46
CA GLY A 16 -4.44 8.06 3.75
C GLY A 16 -4.50 8.31 5.25
N ARG A 17 -3.65 9.21 5.78
CA ARG A 17 -3.66 9.55 7.22
C ARG A 17 -4.85 10.42 7.62
N ALA A 18 -5.55 11.03 6.66
CA ALA A 18 -6.76 11.81 6.90
C ALA A 18 -8.04 11.00 6.62
N ASP A 19 -7.94 9.68 6.41
CA ASP A 19 -9.09 8.80 6.28
C ASP A 19 -9.93 8.82 7.58
N ARG A 20 -11.23 9.10 7.42
CA ARG A 20 -12.21 9.18 8.52
C ARG A 20 -13.06 7.92 8.65
N LEU A 21 -12.97 7.00 7.70
CA LEU A 21 -13.71 5.75 7.66
C LEU A 21 -12.90 4.60 8.28
N VAL A 22 -11.59 4.58 8.03
CA VAL A 22 -10.70 3.53 8.51
C VAL A 22 -9.44 4.14 9.13
N ASN A 23 -8.99 3.58 10.25
CA ASN A 23 -7.75 3.98 10.89
C ASN A 23 -6.53 3.41 10.14
N SER A 24 -5.63 4.29 9.67
CA SER A 24 -4.34 3.93 9.03
C SER A 24 -3.48 2.94 9.83
N GLN A 25 -3.66 2.83 11.15
CA GLN A 25 -2.99 1.83 11.97
C GLN A 25 -3.27 0.39 11.52
N CYS A 26 -4.46 0.09 10.99
CA CYS A 26 -4.77 -1.24 10.46
C CYS A 26 -3.80 -1.61 9.33
N SER A 27 -3.52 -0.68 8.41
CA SER A 27 -2.56 -0.89 7.33
C SER A 27 -1.13 -1.06 7.84
N ARG A 28 -0.72 -0.34 8.90
CA ARG A 28 0.58 -0.58 9.56
C ARG A 28 0.69 -1.97 10.13
N THR A 29 -0.33 -2.43 10.86
CA THR A 29 -0.35 -3.77 11.44
C THR A 29 -0.28 -4.85 10.36
N LEU A 30 -1.03 -4.68 9.26
CA LEU A 30 -0.98 -5.61 8.13
C LEU A 30 0.39 -5.61 7.45
N ALA A 31 0.98 -4.44 7.21
CA ALA A 31 2.30 -4.34 6.60
C ALA A 31 3.39 -5.01 7.45
N GLN A 32 3.35 -4.84 8.77
CA GLN A 32 4.24 -5.53 9.69
C GLN A 32 4.05 -7.05 9.65
N ARG A 33 2.79 -7.53 9.68
CA ARG A 33 2.48 -8.96 9.71
C ARG A 33 2.84 -9.68 8.41
N TRP A 34 2.69 -9.01 7.27
CA TRP A 34 3.00 -9.56 5.95
C TRP A 34 4.39 -9.18 5.43
N GLN A 35 5.17 -8.44 6.21
CA GLN A 35 6.51 -7.97 5.85
C GLN A 35 6.53 -7.23 4.49
N CYS A 36 5.49 -6.43 4.24
CA CYS A 36 5.33 -5.73 2.97
C CYS A 36 5.62 -4.24 3.12
N SER A 37 5.91 -3.56 2.01
CA SER A 37 6.21 -2.14 2.00
C SER A 37 4.94 -1.33 2.33
N LEU A 38 5.09 -0.27 3.12
CA LEU A 38 4.01 0.66 3.45
C LEU A 38 4.41 2.07 3.04
N HIS A 39 3.60 2.71 2.22
CA HIS A 39 3.76 4.11 1.84
C HIS A 39 2.54 4.88 2.35
N GLU A 40 2.71 5.83 3.27
CA GLU A 40 1.58 6.55 3.85
C GLU A 40 1.44 7.95 3.24
N HIS A 41 0.21 8.32 2.84
CA HIS A 41 -0.05 9.67 2.37
C HIS A 41 -0.56 10.54 3.52
N HIS A 42 0.11 11.67 3.78
CA HIS A 42 -0.12 12.42 5.01
C HIS A 42 -1.43 13.22 5.03
N THR A 43 -1.98 13.56 3.86
CA THR A 43 -3.11 14.49 3.74
C THR A 43 -4.33 13.91 3.03
N ALA A 44 -4.19 12.76 2.37
CA ALA A 44 -5.32 12.14 1.65
C ALA A 44 -6.26 11.45 2.64
N GLY A 45 -7.54 11.48 2.28
CA GLY A 45 -8.59 10.73 2.93
C GLY A 45 -8.65 9.30 2.42
N HIS A 46 -9.85 8.73 2.43
CA HIS A 46 -10.08 7.33 2.05
C HIS A 46 -9.77 7.06 0.58
N ALA A 47 -10.18 7.97 -0.31
CA ALA A 47 -10.12 7.79 -1.75
C ALA A 47 -8.79 8.32 -2.29
N LEU A 48 -7.68 7.72 -1.87
CA LEU A 48 -6.33 8.13 -2.26
C LEU A 48 -6.12 8.38 -3.77
N PRO A 49 -6.60 7.50 -4.68
CA PRO A 49 -6.49 7.75 -6.12
C PRO A 49 -7.29 8.96 -6.62
N GLN A 50 -8.33 9.36 -5.89
CA GLN A 50 -9.12 10.54 -6.19
C GLN A 50 -8.50 11.81 -5.59
N ASP A 51 -7.89 11.71 -4.40
CA ASP A 51 -7.29 12.84 -3.69
C ASP A 51 -5.92 13.23 -4.25
N ASP A 52 -5.07 12.26 -4.61
CA ASP A 52 -3.75 12.49 -5.19
C ASP A 52 -3.36 11.36 -6.18
N PRO A 53 -3.85 11.41 -7.43
CA PRO A 53 -3.58 10.38 -8.43
C PRO A 53 -2.10 10.28 -8.80
N ASP A 54 -1.38 11.41 -8.83
CA ASP A 54 0.03 11.44 -9.20
C ASP A 54 0.90 10.72 -8.17
N TRP A 55 0.62 10.94 -6.88
CA TRP A 55 1.28 10.21 -5.81
C TRP A 55 1.07 8.70 -5.92
N VAL A 56 -0.15 8.25 -6.25
CA VAL A 56 -0.45 6.82 -6.46
C VAL A 56 0.37 6.26 -7.63
N VAL A 57 0.41 6.96 -8.76
CA VAL A 57 1.23 6.55 -9.93
C VAL A 57 2.71 6.42 -9.54
N MET A 58 3.24 7.35 -8.76
CA MET A 58 4.62 7.28 -8.27
C MET A 58 4.89 6.04 -7.41
N GLN A 59 3.94 5.63 -6.56
CA GLN A 59 4.11 4.44 -5.72
C GLN A 59 4.07 3.12 -6.51
N ILE A 60 3.25 3.04 -7.58
CA ILE A 60 3.07 1.79 -8.33
C ILE A 60 4.01 1.65 -9.54
N LYS A 61 4.60 2.74 -10.04
CA LYS A 61 5.53 2.72 -11.18
C LYS A 61 6.66 1.69 -11.03
N PRO A 62 7.34 1.55 -9.86
CA PRO A 62 8.40 0.57 -9.68
C PRO A 62 7.93 -0.89 -9.86
N TRP A 63 6.64 -1.17 -9.65
CA TRP A 63 6.09 -2.52 -9.81
C TRP A 63 6.04 -2.93 -11.28
N GLY A 64 5.60 -2.01 -12.15
CA GLY A 64 5.60 -2.24 -13.59
C GLY A 64 7.01 -2.49 -14.12
N GLU A 65 7.99 -1.72 -13.62
CA GLU A 65 9.40 -1.89 -14.01
C GLU A 65 9.99 -3.22 -13.55
N GLN A 66 9.61 -3.72 -12.37
CA GLN A 66 10.03 -5.03 -11.86
C GLN A 66 9.34 -6.19 -12.59
N ALA A 67 8.04 -6.07 -12.87
CA ALA A 67 7.27 -7.10 -13.56
C ALA A 67 7.64 -7.26 -15.03
N LEU A 68 8.21 -6.21 -15.65
CA LEU A 68 8.63 -6.18 -17.05
C LEU A 68 10.13 -6.45 -17.25
N LYS A 69 10.90 -6.72 -16.19
CA LYS A 69 12.27 -7.21 -16.33
C LYS A 69 12.24 -8.61 -16.95
N PRO A 70 12.94 -8.84 -18.09
CA PRO A 70 12.96 -10.13 -18.77
C PRO A 70 13.66 -11.23 -17.96
#